data_AF-A0A4Q8U904-F1
#
_entry.id   AF-A0A4Q8U904-F1
#
_cell.length_a   1.000
_cell.length_b   1.000
_cell.length_c   1.000
_cell.angle_alpha   90.00
_cell.angle_beta   90.00
_cell.angle_gamma   90.00
#
_symmetry.space_group_name_H-M   'P 1'
#
loop_
_entity.id
_entity.type
_entity.pdbx_description
1 polymer ?
#
loop_
_entity_poly.entity_id
_entity_poly.type
_entity_poly.pdbx_seq_one_letter_code
_entity_poly.pdbx_strand_id
1 'polypeptide(L)'
;MPATFWTGSNLSFTNGSKTVTVNTGSPLTSIRPNSSLTTSNYNEPVEIESAVGNTITLYSPWPGSTGTFAATITPSAATVAAAGQAAQEVVQEIKTLVSGSSVAASANSFVKRDTNGCVKTATPEENDDAVNKGHLTSQLNSVAQSFPVSSPNSQEAYVGKVLYGGFGAVTTGGVADWNDVTNARPGCGYSLLRGDQANGNGNPAFFHTFSFEYASKDGTGNLAQFGVGYNSPELIMRNRFGGIWDGWARFFNDKNLNVSTFGDLIGSLVFHGYNASVSTSVVYQSLNSRFGPTGISVVGTFSLIGASGAVIRSGITSADIVMAVQSGNRLLKLFVNGSTGLTVNEPVELRTESNASRITVNF
;
A
#
# COMPACT_ATOMS: atom_id res chain seq x y z
N MET A 1 11.31 -50.55 -58.57
CA MET A 1 11.26 -51.95 -58.12
C MET A 1 9.81 -52.26 -57.77
N PRO A 2 9.18 -53.28 -58.38
CA PRO A 2 7.85 -53.72 -57.96
C PRO A 2 7.93 -54.15 -56.49
N ALA A 3 7.15 -53.51 -55.63
CA ALA A 3 7.13 -53.83 -54.20
C ALA A 3 6.51 -55.23 -54.04
N THR A 4 7.31 -56.18 -53.57
CA THR A 4 6.80 -57.50 -53.18
C THR A 4 6.10 -57.35 -51.84
N PHE A 5 4.77 -57.53 -51.81
CA PHE A 5 3.99 -57.33 -50.57
C PHE A 5 3.84 -58.60 -49.75
N TRP A 6 3.99 -59.76 -50.38
CA TRP A 6 3.88 -61.04 -49.69
C TRP A 6 4.82 -62.06 -50.33
N THR A 7 5.45 -62.88 -49.49
CA THR A 7 6.31 -63.98 -49.89
C THR A 7 5.92 -65.24 -49.13
N GLY A 8 5.93 -66.36 -49.83
CA GLY A 8 5.78 -67.68 -49.24
C GLY A 8 6.88 -68.59 -49.76
N SER A 9 7.54 -69.29 -48.85
CA SER A 9 8.67 -70.16 -49.18
C SER A 9 8.22 -71.57 -49.56
N ASN A 10 6.99 -71.97 -49.20
CA ASN A 10 6.48 -73.32 -49.41
C ASN A 10 4.97 -73.30 -49.68
N LEU A 11 4.60 -73.34 -50.96
CA LEU A 11 3.22 -73.44 -51.42
C LEU A 11 3.06 -74.72 -52.24
N SER A 12 2.00 -75.49 -51.99
CA SER A 12 1.63 -76.68 -52.75
C SER A 12 0.72 -76.32 -53.92
N PHE A 13 1.17 -76.66 -55.12
CA PHE A 13 0.46 -76.46 -56.38
C PHE A 13 0.08 -77.81 -57.00
N THR A 14 -1.09 -77.90 -57.61
CA THR A 14 -1.53 -79.06 -58.40
C THR A 14 -1.94 -78.58 -59.78
N ASN A 15 -1.31 -79.12 -60.83
CA ASN A 15 -1.65 -78.76 -62.21
C ASN A 15 -3.15 -78.98 -62.48
N GLY A 16 -3.81 -77.97 -63.03
CA GLY A 16 -5.25 -78.00 -63.29
C GLY A 16 -6.13 -77.73 -62.05
N SER A 17 -5.56 -77.46 -60.88
CA SER A 17 -6.30 -77.02 -59.69
C SER A 17 -6.32 -75.51 -59.57
N LYS A 18 -7.44 -74.93 -59.11
CA LYS A 18 -7.51 -73.51 -58.73
C LYS A 18 -6.97 -73.24 -57.33
N THR A 19 -6.69 -74.29 -56.57
CA THR A 19 -6.36 -74.19 -55.16
C THR A 19 -4.86 -74.34 -54.96
N VAL A 20 -4.26 -73.36 -54.29
CA VAL A 20 -2.88 -73.37 -53.83
C VAL A 20 -2.88 -73.36 -52.31
N THR A 21 -2.22 -74.34 -51.70
CA THR A 21 -2.12 -74.43 -50.23
C THR A 21 -0.81 -73.81 -49.76
N VAL A 22 -0.87 -72.85 -48.86
CA VAL A 22 0.29 -72.20 -48.26
C VAL A 22 0.71 -73.01 -47.03
N ASN A 23 1.81 -73.75 -47.14
CA ASN A 23 2.34 -74.54 -46.03
C ASN A 23 3.26 -73.69 -45.14
N THR A 24 3.98 -72.74 -45.73
CA THR A 24 4.84 -71.79 -45.00
C THR A 24 4.92 -70.46 -45.74
N GLY A 25 4.57 -69.37 -45.04
CA GLY A 25 4.61 -68.01 -45.57
C GLY A 25 4.04 -67.01 -44.56
N SER A 26 4.10 -65.73 -44.91
CA SER A 26 3.43 -64.67 -44.14
C SER A 26 1.91 -64.90 -44.06
N PRO A 27 1.19 -64.37 -43.06
CA PRO A 27 -0.26 -64.47 -43.00
C PRO A 27 -0.93 -63.98 -44.30
N LEU A 28 -1.97 -64.68 -44.76
CA LEU A 28 -2.68 -64.34 -46.01
C LEU A 28 -3.60 -63.11 -45.88
N THR A 29 -3.69 -62.51 -44.70
CA THR A 29 -4.59 -61.38 -44.39
C THR A 29 -4.30 -60.12 -45.21
N SER A 30 -3.10 -60.00 -45.78
CA SER A 30 -2.70 -58.88 -46.65
C SER A 30 -2.94 -59.13 -48.14
N ILE A 31 -3.25 -60.38 -48.56
CA ILE A 31 -3.51 -60.71 -49.96
C ILE A 31 -4.94 -60.29 -50.31
N ARG A 32 -5.08 -59.52 -51.38
CA ARG A 32 -6.38 -59.07 -51.89
C ARG A 32 -6.71 -59.77 -53.22
N PRO A 33 -7.99 -59.93 -53.58
CA PRO A 33 -8.38 -60.36 -54.92
C PRO A 33 -7.69 -59.52 -56.02
N ASN A 34 -7.47 -60.14 -57.18
CA ASN A 34 -6.74 -59.59 -58.33
C ASN A 34 -5.25 -59.35 -58.09
N SER A 35 -4.70 -59.82 -56.96
CA SER A 35 -3.25 -59.84 -56.78
C SER A 35 -2.62 -60.88 -57.72
N SER A 36 -1.42 -60.60 -58.14
CA SER A 36 -0.64 -61.40 -59.08
C SER A 36 0.30 -62.32 -58.31
N LEU A 37 0.13 -63.64 -58.46
CA LEU A 37 0.99 -64.67 -57.90
C LEU A 37 2.01 -65.10 -58.95
N THR A 38 3.30 -65.02 -58.61
CA THR A 38 4.40 -65.53 -59.44
C THR A 38 5.20 -66.56 -58.67
N THR A 39 5.75 -67.54 -59.38
CA THR A 39 6.49 -68.66 -58.78
C THR A 39 7.77 -68.91 -59.58
N SER A 40 8.71 -69.66 -59.01
CA SER A 40 9.91 -70.06 -59.75
C SER A 40 9.67 -71.12 -60.82
N ASN A 41 8.55 -71.86 -60.77
CA ASN A 41 8.26 -72.96 -61.71
C ASN A 41 7.30 -72.56 -62.83
N TYR A 42 6.77 -71.35 -62.80
CA TYR A 42 5.94 -70.78 -63.85
C TYR A 42 6.17 -69.26 -63.90
N ASN A 43 6.71 -68.80 -65.03
CA ASN A 43 7.21 -67.43 -65.18
C ASN A 43 6.12 -66.38 -65.46
N GLU A 44 4.90 -66.82 -65.77
CA GLU A 44 3.79 -65.90 -65.99
C GLU A 44 2.99 -65.72 -64.69
N PRO A 45 2.53 -64.50 -64.40
CA PRO A 45 1.69 -64.24 -63.23
C PRO A 45 0.32 -64.91 -63.34
N VAL A 46 -0.17 -65.45 -62.23
CA VAL A 46 -1.54 -65.99 -62.13
C VAL A 46 -2.34 -65.15 -61.14
N GLU A 47 -3.56 -64.76 -61.53
CA GLU A 47 -4.40 -63.89 -60.70
C GLU A 47 -5.11 -64.66 -59.58
N ILE A 48 -5.10 -64.07 -58.39
CA ILE A 48 -5.73 -64.59 -57.18
C ILE A 48 -7.18 -64.10 -57.11
N GLU A 49 -8.12 -65.03 -56.93
CA GLU A 49 -9.52 -64.75 -56.67
C GLU A 49 -9.77 -64.45 -55.19
N SER A 50 -9.21 -65.26 -54.29
CA SER A 50 -9.35 -65.07 -52.85
C SER A 50 -8.22 -65.76 -52.08
N ALA A 51 -7.99 -65.33 -50.83
CA ALA A 51 -7.07 -65.97 -49.92
C ALA A 51 -7.69 -66.04 -48.52
N VAL A 52 -7.93 -67.25 -48.01
CA VAL A 52 -8.60 -67.48 -46.72
C VAL A 52 -7.91 -68.62 -45.98
N GLY A 53 -7.58 -68.41 -44.70
CA GLY A 53 -6.81 -69.36 -43.92
C GLY A 53 -5.42 -69.58 -44.54
N ASN A 54 -5.15 -70.83 -44.94
CA ASN A 54 -3.91 -71.23 -45.63
C ASN A 54 -4.14 -71.52 -47.11
N THR A 55 -5.26 -71.11 -47.67
CA THR A 55 -5.66 -71.45 -49.03
C THR A 55 -5.77 -70.21 -49.90
N ILE A 56 -5.08 -70.23 -51.04
CA ILE A 56 -5.22 -69.25 -52.11
C ILE A 56 -6.03 -69.90 -53.23
N THR A 57 -7.09 -69.22 -53.66
CA THR A 57 -7.91 -69.62 -54.81
C THR A 57 -7.54 -68.73 -55.99
N LEU A 58 -7.24 -69.33 -57.13
CA LEU A 58 -6.87 -68.66 -58.38
C LEU A 58 -8.10 -68.52 -59.29
N TYR A 59 -8.18 -67.45 -60.07
CA TYR A 59 -9.26 -67.28 -61.06
C TYR A 59 -9.25 -68.40 -62.11
N SER A 60 -8.05 -68.80 -62.54
CA SER A 60 -7.82 -69.86 -63.52
C SER A 60 -7.08 -71.04 -62.88
N PRO A 61 -7.32 -72.28 -63.33
CA PRO A 61 -6.54 -73.44 -62.89
C PRO A 61 -5.03 -73.21 -63.06
N TRP A 62 -4.24 -73.70 -62.11
CA TRP A 62 -2.77 -73.59 -62.12
C TRP A 62 -2.20 -74.23 -63.40
N PRO A 63 -1.50 -73.46 -64.25
CA PRO A 63 -0.98 -73.94 -65.53
C PRO A 63 0.40 -74.60 -65.44
N GLY A 64 1.10 -74.44 -64.30
CA GLY A 64 2.43 -74.99 -64.07
C GLY A 64 2.41 -76.46 -63.61
N SER A 65 3.59 -77.02 -63.38
CA SER A 65 3.74 -78.37 -62.83
C SER A 65 3.19 -78.49 -61.40
N THR A 66 2.72 -79.68 -61.04
CA THR A 66 2.41 -80.07 -59.65
C THR A 66 3.69 -80.12 -58.84
N GLY A 67 3.68 -79.55 -57.64
CA GLY A 67 4.83 -79.56 -56.74
C GLY A 67 4.75 -78.48 -55.68
N THR A 68 5.85 -78.31 -54.95
CA THR A 68 5.97 -77.32 -53.89
C THR A 68 7.00 -76.28 -54.27
N PHE A 69 6.59 -75.00 -54.31
CA PHE A 69 7.45 -73.91 -54.79
C PHE A 69 7.32 -72.67 -53.92
N ALA A 70 8.34 -71.82 -53.96
CA ALA A 70 8.24 -70.47 -53.42
C ALA A 70 7.44 -69.58 -54.37
N ALA A 71 6.67 -68.66 -53.80
CA ALA A 71 5.85 -67.72 -54.55
C ALA A 71 5.98 -66.32 -53.96
N THR A 72 5.86 -65.33 -54.84
CA THR A 72 5.68 -63.94 -54.44
C THR A 72 4.33 -63.45 -54.95
N ILE A 73 3.70 -62.56 -54.18
CA ILE A 73 2.43 -61.97 -54.54
C ILE A 73 2.58 -60.46 -54.60
N THR A 74 2.20 -59.90 -55.74
CA THR A 74 2.19 -58.47 -56.01
C THR A 74 0.74 -57.99 -56.05
N PRO A 75 0.33 -56.97 -55.29
CA PRO A 75 -1.04 -56.47 -55.33
C PRO A 75 -1.38 -55.89 -56.71
N SER A 76 -2.67 -55.88 -57.05
CA SER A 76 -3.11 -55.21 -58.27
C SER A 76 -2.82 -53.71 -58.22
N ALA A 77 -2.65 -53.08 -59.39
CA ALA A 77 -2.50 -51.62 -59.48
C ALA A 77 -3.69 -50.87 -58.83
N ALA A 78 -4.90 -51.42 -58.92
CA ALA A 78 -6.09 -50.87 -58.29
C ALA A 78 -6.02 -50.92 -56.75
N THR A 79 -5.49 -52.01 -56.18
CA THR A 79 -5.29 -52.15 -54.73
C THR A 79 -4.25 -51.15 -54.23
N VAL A 80 -3.15 -50.95 -54.97
CA VAL A 80 -2.12 -49.95 -54.62
C VAL A 80 -2.69 -48.53 -54.69
N ALA A 81 -3.48 -48.21 -55.72
CA ALA A 81 -4.12 -46.90 -55.86
C ALA A 81 -5.11 -46.62 -54.72
N ALA A 82 -5.93 -47.60 -54.32
CA ALA A 82 -6.87 -47.47 -53.20
C ALA A 82 -6.16 -47.23 -51.86
N ALA A 83 -5.05 -47.94 -51.60
CA ALA A 83 -4.24 -47.70 -50.42
C ALA A 83 -3.61 -46.29 -50.41
N GLY A 84 -3.17 -45.80 -51.58
CA GLY A 84 -2.68 -44.44 -51.76
C GLY A 84 -3.73 -43.36 -51.47
N GLN A 85 -4.96 -43.57 -51.91
CA GLN A 85 -6.08 -42.66 -51.62
C GLN A 85 -6.42 -42.64 -50.13
N ALA A 86 -6.53 -43.80 -49.48
CA ALA A 86 -6.80 -43.88 -48.04
C ALA A 86 -5.70 -43.18 -47.22
N ALA A 87 -4.43 -43.31 -47.62
CA ALA A 87 -3.33 -42.59 -46.98
C ALA A 87 -3.44 -41.06 -47.15
N GLN A 88 -3.87 -40.58 -48.32
CA GLN A 88 -4.10 -39.15 -48.56
C GLN A 88 -5.28 -38.61 -47.73
N GLU A 89 -6.36 -39.38 -47.59
CA GLU A 89 -7.51 -39.04 -46.74
C GLU A 89 -7.09 -38.88 -45.27
N VAL A 90 -6.33 -39.83 -44.72
CA VAL A 90 -5.80 -39.72 -43.35
C VAL A 90 -4.93 -38.48 -43.17
N VAL A 91 -4.05 -38.18 -44.12
CA VAL A 91 -3.23 -36.95 -44.07
C VAL A 91 -4.10 -35.70 -44.10
N GLN A 92 -5.18 -35.70 -44.89
CA GLN A 92 -6.08 -34.57 -45.00
C GLN A 92 -6.92 -34.39 -43.72
N GLU A 93 -7.38 -35.47 -43.09
CA GLU A 93 -8.05 -35.45 -41.79
C GLU A 93 -7.13 -34.89 -40.69
N ILE A 94 -5.87 -35.34 -40.64
CA ILE A 94 -4.87 -34.81 -39.70
C ILE A 94 -4.64 -33.32 -39.94
N LYS A 95 -4.50 -32.89 -41.20
CA LYS A 95 -4.36 -31.46 -41.52
C LYS A 95 -5.58 -30.66 -41.06
N THR A 96 -6.79 -31.13 -41.33
CA THR A 96 -8.03 -30.49 -40.91
C THR A 96 -8.11 -30.39 -39.38
N LEU A 97 -7.76 -31.44 -38.65
CA LEU A 97 -7.73 -31.46 -37.18
C LEU A 97 -6.72 -30.46 -36.62
N VAL A 98 -5.51 -30.41 -37.19
CA VAL A 98 -4.45 -29.49 -36.79
C VAL A 98 -4.79 -28.03 -37.16
N SER A 99 -5.45 -27.79 -38.30
CA SER A 99 -5.86 -26.45 -38.70
C SER A 99 -7.12 -25.95 -38.00
N GLY A 100 -8.00 -26.87 -37.58
CA GLY A 100 -9.24 -26.58 -36.85
C GLY A 100 -9.02 -26.39 -35.35
N SER A 101 -7.83 -26.68 -34.82
CA SER A 101 -7.49 -26.38 -33.43
C SER A 101 -7.46 -24.86 -33.22
N SER A 102 -8.44 -24.36 -32.48
CA SER A 102 -8.59 -22.95 -32.15
C SER A 102 -7.54 -22.50 -31.13
N VAL A 103 -7.15 -21.22 -31.21
CA VAL A 103 -6.39 -20.52 -30.15
C VAL A 103 -7.28 -20.00 -29.03
N ALA A 104 -8.60 -20.18 -29.13
CA ALA A 104 -9.53 -19.97 -28.02
C ALA A 104 -9.60 -21.27 -27.20
N ALA A 105 -9.14 -21.20 -25.95
CA ALA A 105 -9.18 -22.33 -25.04
C ALA A 105 -10.65 -22.71 -24.73
N SER A 106 -11.10 -23.85 -25.24
CA SER A 106 -12.31 -24.51 -24.74
C SER A 106 -11.90 -25.54 -23.68
N ALA A 107 -12.78 -25.78 -22.70
CA ALA A 107 -12.57 -26.84 -21.72
C ALA A 107 -12.28 -28.18 -22.43
N ASN A 108 -11.30 -28.94 -21.91
CA ASN A 108 -10.79 -30.19 -22.50
C ASN A 108 -10.04 -30.08 -23.83
N SER A 109 -9.46 -28.92 -24.16
CA SER A 109 -8.57 -28.75 -25.32
C SER A 109 -7.08 -28.85 -24.95
N PHE A 110 -6.25 -29.25 -25.92
CA PHE A 110 -4.79 -29.19 -25.77
C PHE A 110 -4.29 -27.77 -26.00
N VAL A 111 -3.44 -27.29 -25.10
CA VAL A 111 -2.88 -25.94 -25.15
C VAL A 111 -1.76 -25.86 -26.19
N LYS A 112 -1.85 -24.88 -27.11
CA LYS A 112 -0.76 -24.55 -28.05
C LYS A 112 0.27 -23.64 -27.37
N ARG A 113 1.54 -24.04 -27.39
CA ARG A 113 2.68 -23.19 -27.02
C ARG A 113 3.12 -22.36 -28.23
N ASP A 114 3.57 -21.14 -27.99
CA ASP A 114 4.24 -20.32 -29.00
C ASP A 114 5.69 -20.78 -29.24
N THR A 115 6.39 -20.10 -30.15
CA THR A 115 7.80 -20.40 -30.49
C THR A 115 8.77 -20.25 -29.33
N ASN A 116 8.36 -19.55 -28.25
CA ASN A 116 9.14 -19.36 -27.04
C ASN A 116 8.71 -20.31 -25.91
N GLY A 117 7.79 -21.24 -26.18
CA GLY A 117 7.27 -22.20 -25.20
C GLY A 117 6.19 -21.65 -24.27
N CYS A 118 5.73 -20.41 -24.50
CA CYS A 118 4.72 -19.73 -23.70
C CYS A 118 3.30 -20.07 -24.15
N VAL A 119 2.36 -19.99 -23.22
CA VAL A 119 0.93 -20.17 -23.46
C VAL A 119 0.26 -18.81 -23.48
N LYS A 120 -0.58 -18.53 -24.47
CA LYS A 120 -1.41 -17.32 -24.50
C LYS A 120 -2.67 -17.57 -23.66
N THR A 121 -2.88 -16.76 -22.63
CA THR A 121 -4.07 -16.82 -21.77
C THR A 121 -4.87 -15.52 -21.86
N ALA A 122 -6.17 -15.58 -21.58
CA ALA A 122 -7.02 -14.40 -21.45
C ALA A 122 -6.76 -13.69 -20.10
N THR A 123 -7.49 -12.60 -19.83
CA THR A 123 -7.56 -12.08 -18.46
C THR A 123 -8.36 -13.08 -17.62
N PRO A 124 -7.89 -13.50 -16.45
CA PRO A 124 -8.61 -14.45 -15.59
C PRO A 124 -9.92 -13.84 -15.10
N GLU A 125 -10.97 -14.65 -15.05
CA GLU A 125 -12.29 -14.32 -14.48
C GLU A 125 -12.54 -15.09 -13.18
N GLU A 126 -12.01 -16.32 -13.07
CA GLU A 126 -12.15 -17.21 -11.91
C GLU A 126 -10.80 -17.49 -11.20
N ASN A 127 -10.86 -18.03 -9.98
CA ASN A 127 -9.68 -18.25 -9.13
C ASN A 127 -8.71 -19.33 -9.64
N ASP A 128 -9.20 -20.25 -10.47
CA ASP A 128 -8.45 -21.38 -11.03
C ASP A 128 -8.00 -21.16 -12.47
N ASP A 129 -8.17 -19.95 -13.00
CA ASP A 129 -7.72 -19.56 -14.33
C ASP A 129 -6.19 -19.39 -14.43
N ALA A 130 -5.65 -19.68 -15.61
CA ALA A 130 -4.26 -19.38 -15.93
C ALA A 130 -4.07 -17.88 -16.21
N VAL A 131 -3.20 -17.21 -15.44
CA VAL A 131 -3.02 -15.75 -15.51
C VAL A 131 -2.05 -15.30 -16.60
N ASN A 132 -2.36 -14.19 -17.28
CA ASN A 132 -1.41 -13.55 -18.20
C ASN A 132 -0.45 -12.59 -17.47
N LYS A 133 0.73 -12.32 -18.07
CA LYS A 133 1.77 -11.44 -17.49
C LYS A 133 1.26 -10.04 -17.17
N GLY A 134 0.37 -9.48 -18.00
CA GLY A 134 -0.21 -8.16 -17.79
C GLY A 134 -1.08 -8.10 -16.54
N HIS A 135 -1.93 -9.11 -16.34
CA HIS A 135 -2.75 -9.25 -15.13
C HIS A 135 -1.87 -9.42 -13.90
N LEU A 136 -0.87 -10.32 -13.93
CA LEU A 136 0.06 -10.48 -12.81
C LEU A 136 0.82 -9.18 -12.48
N THR A 137 1.25 -8.43 -13.50
CA THR A 137 1.93 -7.14 -13.30
C THR A 137 0.97 -6.09 -12.72
N SER A 138 -0.29 -6.06 -13.19
CA SER A 138 -1.32 -5.19 -12.64
C SER A 138 -1.62 -5.49 -11.18
N GLN A 139 -1.78 -6.77 -10.83
CA GLN A 139 -1.99 -7.22 -9.45
C GLN A 139 -0.76 -6.95 -8.59
N LEU A 140 0.45 -7.17 -9.10
CA LEU A 140 1.67 -6.85 -8.36
C LEU A 140 1.80 -5.34 -8.11
N ASN A 141 1.41 -4.51 -9.08
CA ASN A 141 1.42 -3.05 -8.93
C ASN A 141 0.31 -2.56 -8.00
N SER A 142 -0.89 -3.16 -8.03
CA SER A 142 -1.97 -2.83 -7.09
C SER A 142 -1.57 -3.22 -5.68
N VAL A 143 -0.95 -4.39 -5.50
CA VAL A 143 -0.39 -4.86 -4.22
C VAL A 143 0.78 -3.97 -3.76
N ALA A 144 1.70 -3.58 -4.64
CA ALA A 144 2.80 -2.66 -4.31
C ALA A 144 2.30 -1.25 -3.93
N GLN A 145 1.15 -0.81 -4.44
CA GLN A 145 0.50 0.44 -4.05
C GLN A 145 -0.42 0.29 -2.82
N SER A 146 -0.83 -0.93 -2.46
CA SER A 146 -1.75 -1.22 -1.35
C SER A 146 -1.12 -1.89 -0.14
N PHE A 147 0.19 -2.10 -0.10
CA PHE A 147 0.90 -2.45 1.13
C PHE A 147 1.20 -1.21 1.99
N PRO A 148 0.54 -1.03 3.16
CA PRO A 148 1.30 -0.85 4.38
C PRO A 148 1.98 -2.20 4.66
N VAL A 149 3.31 -2.23 4.65
CA VAL A 149 4.11 -3.39 5.04
C VAL A 149 3.65 -3.84 6.43
N SER A 150 2.97 -4.98 6.50
CA SER A 150 2.81 -5.74 7.73
C SER A 150 3.43 -7.11 7.51
N SER A 151 4.76 -7.15 7.68
CA SER A 151 5.37 -8.37 8.21
C SER A 151 4.69 -8.62 9.56
N PRO A 152 4.31 -9.87 9.88
CA PRO A 152 3.70 -10.19 11.18
C PRO A 152 4.56 -9.77 12.38
N ASN A 153 5.84 -9.43 12.17
CA ASN A 153 6.80 -9.17 13.22
C ASN A 153 7.53 -7.81 13.12
N SER A 154 7.07 -6.87 12.28
CA SER A 154 7.59 -5.49 12.29
C SER A 154 6.52 -4.48 11.85
N GLN A 155 5.88 -3.81 12.81
CA GLN A 155 4.91 -2.73 12.60
C GLN A 155 5.59 -1.42 12.11
N GLU A 156 6.44 -1.52 11.10
CA GLU A 156 7.18 -0.37 10.54
C GLU A 156 6.65 -0.05 9.15
N ALA A 157 6.05 1.13 8.99
CA ALA A 157 5.68 1.65 7.69
C ALA A 157 6.85 2.43 7.09
N TYR A 158 7.45 1.88 6.04
CA TYR A 158 8.47 2.58 5.23
C TYR A 158 7.78 3.51 4.23
N VAL A 159 7.73 4.80 4.54
CA VAL A 159 7.14 5.81 3.67
C VAL A 159 8.22 6.37 2.76
N GLY A 160 8.18 6.03 1.47
CA GLY A 160 9.18 6.51 0.49
C GLY A 160 9.10 8.00 0.17
N LYS A 161 8.06 8.71 0.63
CA LYS A 161 7.77 10.14 0.45
C LYS A 161 6.99 10.69 1.67
N VAL A 162 6.29 11.83 1.51
CA VAL A 162 5.44 12.42 2.55
C VAL A 162 4.23 11.51 2.86
N LEU A 163 3.85 11.44 4.13
CA LEU A 163 2.59 10.81 4.58
C LEU A 163 1.38 11.62 4.09
N TYR A 164 0.59 11.04 3.17
CA TYR A 164 -0.66 11.63 2.69
C TYR A 164 -1.85 11.09 3.52
N GLY A 165 -2.70 11.99 4.04
CA GLY A 165 -3.78 11.64 5.00
C GLY A 165 -3.49 12.03 6.46
N GLY A 166 -2.22 12.27 6.81
CA GLY A 166 -1.82 12.95 8.04
C GLY A 166 -1.82 12.11 9.32
N PHE A 167 -1.69 12.80 10.45
CA PHE A 167 -1.79 12.26 11.81
C PHE A 167 -3.04 12.84 12.49
N GLY A 168 -3.74 12.04 13.29
CA GLY A 168 -4.91 12.51 14.01
C GLY A 168 -5.71 11.39 14.67
N ALA A 169 -6.56 11.78 15.60
CA ALA A 169 -7.52 10.88 16.22
C ALA A 169 -8.70 10.62 15.26
N VAL A 170 -9.27 9.42 15.34
CA VAL A 170 -10.37 8.97 14.46
C VAL A 170 -11.72 9.03 15.18
N THR A 171 -11.72 8.99 16.51
CA THR A 171 -12.94 8.96 17.33
C THR A 171 -12.71 9.67 18.67
N THR A 172 -13.77 9.87 19.43
CA THR A 172 -13.73 10.23 20.86
C THR A 172 -14.06 9.04 21.77
N GLY A 173 -14.40 7.88 21.20
CA GLY A 173 -14.97 6.72 21.90
C GLY A 173 -14.00 5.65 22.41
N GLY A 174 -12.69 5.89 22.46
CA GLY A 174 -11.72 4.93 23.01
C GLY A 174 -11.52 5.08 24.52
N VAL A 175 -10.39 4.53 25.02
CA VAL A 175 -10.07 4.54 26.44
C VAL A 175 -9.77 5.96 26.92
N ALA A 176 -10.50 6.43 27.93
CA ALA A 176 -10.40 7.78 28.49
C ALA A 176 -9.26 7.92 29.51
N ASP A 177 -8.05 7.46 29.14
CA ASP A 177 -6.84 7.55 29.96
C ASP A 177 -5.63 7.86 29.08
N TRP A 178 -4.93 8.94 29.42
CA TRP A 178 -3.74 9.39 28.69
C TRP A 178 -2.54 8.42 28.80
N ASN A 179 -2.51 7.58 29.84
CA ASN A 179 -1.48 6.55 30.05
C ASN A 179 -1.79 5.21 29.37
N ASP A 180 -3.02 5.04 28.87
CA ASP A 180 -3.41 3.81 28.18
C ASP A 180 -2.55 3.62 26.92
N VAL A 181 -2.16 2.37 26.64
CA VAL A 181 -1.27 2.03 25.52
C VAL A 181 -1.83 2.46 24.15
N THR A 182 -3.15 2.57 24.00
CA THR A 182 -3.77 3.05 22.75
C THR A 182 -3.60 4.56 22.54
N ASN A 183 -3.23 5.30 23.60
CA ASN A 183 -3.04 6.75 23.63
C ASN A 183 -1.56 7.15 23.86
N ALA A 184 -0.80 6.33 24.58
CA ALA A 184 0.62 6.47 24.88
C ALA A 184 1.49 5.58 23.98
N ARG A 185 1.28 5.68 22.67
CA ARG A 185 1.95 4.89 21.61
C ARG A 185 2.73 5.78 20.64
N PRO A 186 3.67 5.23 19.85
CA PRO A 186 4.33 5.99 18.79
C PRO A 186 3.33 6.56 17.80
N GLY A 187 3.52 7.82 17.43
CA GLY A 187 2.60 8.53 16.53
C GLY A 187 1.36 9.03 17.27
N CYS A 188 0.21 9.06 16.60
CA CYS A 188 -1.04 9.55 17.18
C CYS A 188 -1.84 8.45 17.88
N GLY A 189 -2.51 8.79 18.98
CA GLY A 189 -3.52 7.91 19.58
C GLY A 189 -4.77 7.80 18.71
N TYR A 190 -5.51 6.70 18.89
CA TYR A 190 -6.74 6.46 18.13
C TYR A 190 -7.87 7.44 18.51
N SER A 191 -7.89 7.85 19.77
CA SER A 191 -8.95 8.67 20.35
C SER A 191 -8.52 10.09 20.67
N LEU A 192 -9.43 11.02 20.46
CA LEU A 192 -9.34 12.40 20.89
C LEU A 192 -9.70 12.45 22.38
N LEU A 193 -8.73 12.82 23.22
CA LEU A 193 -8.91 12.82 24.66
C LEU A 193 -9.21 14.22 25.17
N ARG A 194 -10.01 14.31 26.23
CA ARG A 194 -10.11 15.55 26.99
C ARG A 194 -8.94 15.63 27.96
N GLY A 195 -8.40 16.82 28.16
CA GLY A 195 -7.32 17.04 29.12
C GLY A 195 -7.72 16.76 30.57
N ASP A 196 -9.01 16.77 30.91
CA ASP A 196 -9.54 16.45 32.24
C ASP A 196 -9.88 14.97 32.45
N GLN A 197 -9.61 14.11 31.46
CA GLN A 197 -9.67 12.65 31.62
C GLN A 197 -8.49 12.12 32.43
N ALA A 198 -8.51 10.81 32.76
CA ALA A 198 -7.51 10.19 33.62
C ALA A 198 -6.09 10.44 33.11
N ASN A 199 -5.20 10.83 34.02
CA ASN A 199 -3.80 11.18 33.74
C ASN A 199 -3.58 12.36 32.77
N GLY A 200 -4.61 13.16 32.47
CA GLY A 200 -4.51 14.37 31.65
C GLY A 200 -4.02 15.61 32.43
N ASN A 201 -4.00 16.78 31.77
CA ASN A 201 -3.53 18.06 32.33
C ASN A 201 -4.62 18.86 33.08
N GLY A 202 -5.85 18.33 33.18
CA GLY A 202 -6.99 18.98 33.82
C GLY A 202 -7.77 19.97 32.94
N ASN A 203 -7.35 20.22 31.70
CA ASN A 203 -8.09 21.12 30.79
C ASN A 203 -9.28 20.36 30.16
N PRO A 204 -10.53 20.85 30.26
CA PRO A 204 -11.69 20.17 29.67
C PRO A 204 -11.72 20.12 28.14
N ALA A 205 -10.80 20.82 27.46
CA ALA A 205 -10.65 20.82 26.01
C ALA A 205 -10.18 19.45 25.47
N PHE A 206 -10.42 19.23 24.18
CA PHE A 206 -9.98 18.05 23.46
C PHE A 206 -8.57 18.23 22.87
N PHE A 207 -7.80 17.15 22.89
CA PHE A 207 -6.43 17.07 22.44
C PHE A 207 -6.19 15.82 21.61
N HIS A 208 -5.38 15.95 20.56
CA HIS A 208 -4.71 14.83 19.94
C HIS A 208 -3.55 14.39 20.82
N THR A 209 -3.49 13.10 21.13
CA THR A 209 -2.30 12.50 21.72
C THR A 209 -1.30 12.19 20.61
N PHE A 210 -0.04 12.58 20.82
CA PHE A 210 1.04 12.25 19.90
C PHE A 210 2.31 11.92 20.68
N SER A 211 2.95 10.79 20.41
CA SER A 211 4.15 10.39 21.18
C SER A 211 5.34 9.99 20.31
N PHE A 212 6.52 10.29 20.82
CA PHE A 212 7.79 9.72 20.35
C PHE A 212 8.28 8.71 21.38
N GLU A 213 8.30 7.44 21.01
CA GLU A 213 8.78 6.37 21.89
C GLU A 213 10.20 5.93 21.52
N TYR A 214 11.01 5.62 22.52
CA TYR A 214 12.33 5.06 22.39
C TYR A 214 12.30 3.53 22.54
N ALA A 215 13.00 2.83 21.64
CA ALA A 215 13.21 1.38 21.59
C ALA A 215 11.95 0.50 21.33
N SER A 216 10.96 0.45 22.23
CA SER A 216 9.93 -0.60 22.20
C SER A 216 8.91 -0.48 21.06
N LYS A 217 8.55 0.76 20.69
CA LYS A 217 7.59 1.09 19.62
C LYS A 217 6.20 0.45 19.78
N ASP A 218 5.81 0.09 21.00
CA ASP A 218 4.56 -0.58 21.33
C ASP A 218 3.74 0.16 22.41
N GLY A 219 4.22 1.33 22.86
CA GLY A 219 3.61 2.12 23.93
C GLY A 219 3.95 1.66 25.34
N THR A 220 4.93 0.77 25.53
CA THR A 220 5.41 0.31 26.86
C THR A 220 6.75 0.92 27.29
N GLY A 221 7.53 1.45 26.35
CA GLY A 221 8.88 1.99 26.56
C GLY A 221 8.93 3.43 27.07
N ASN A 222 10.11 4.04 27.01
CA ASN A 222 10.26 5.45 27.36
C ASN A 222 9.70 6.32 26.24
N LEU A 223 8.92 7.36 26.55
CA LEU A 223 8.34 8.22 25.51
C LEU A 223 8.19 9.67 25.95
N ALA A 224 8.21 10.56 24.97
CA ALA A 224 7.74 11.93 25.10
C ALA A 224 6.33 11.99 24.51
N GLN A 225 5.34 12.38 25.32
CA GLN A 225 3.94 12.49 24.92
C GLN A 225 3.55 13.96 24.81
N PHE A 226 2.89 14.30 23.72
CA PHE A 226 2.31 15.61 23.45
C PHE A 226 0.79 15.53 23.50
N GLY A 227 0.19 16.59 24.05
CA GLY A 227 -1.22 16.92 23.84
C GLY A 227 -1.30 18.11 22.90
N VAL A 228 -1.72 17.88 21.66
CA VAL A 228 -1.93 18.94 20.67
C VAL A 228 -3.40 19.33 20.70
N GLY A 229 -3.71 20.55 21.12
CA GLY A 229 -5.10 21.01 21.25
C GLY A 229 -5.87 20.92 19.93
N TYR A 230 -7.06 20.31 19.99
CA TYR A 230 -7.99 20.23 18.85
C TYR A 230 -8.92 21.45 18.82
N ASN A 231 -9.51 21.77 19.98
CA ASN A 231 -10.37 22.95 20.17
C ASN A 231 -9.79 23.92 21.21
N SER A 232 -8.48 23.84 21.44
CA SER A 232 -7.70 24.71 22.32
C SER A 232 -6.41 25.10 21.62
N PRO A 233 -5.89 26.33 21.80
CA PRO A 233 -4.57 26.72 21.29
C PRO A 233 -3.41 26.16 22.12
N GLU A 234 -3.70 25.30 23.10
CA GLU A 234 -2.71 24.75 24.01
C GLU A 234 -1.94 23.59 23.37
N LEU A 235 -0.62 23.62 23.56
CA LEU A 235 0.27 22.49 23.34
C LEU A 235 0.87 22.13 24.70
N ILE A 236 0.82 20.86 25.06
CA ILE A 236 1.39 20.33 26.31
C ILE A 236 2.33 19.16 26.01
N MET A 237 3.29 18.91 26.89
CA MET A 237 4.12 17.71 26.86
C MET A 237 4.35 17.13 28.25
N ARG A 238 4.66 15.84 28.31
CA ARG A 238 5.27 15.17 29.46
C ARG A 238 6.10 13.99 28.97
N ASN A 239 6.87 13.40 29.87
CA ASN A 239 7.68 12.23 29.56
C ASN A 239 7.30 11.04 30.43
N ARG A 240 7.52 9.84 29.88
CA ARG A 240 7.66 8.60 30.65
C ARG A 240 9.11 8.14 30.55
N PHE A 241 9.82 8.07 31.67
CA PHE A 241 11.19 7.58 31.73
C PHE A 241 11.34 6.54 32.84
N GLY A 242 11.84 5.35 32.51
CA GLY A 242 11.96 4.23 33.44
C GLY A 242 10.60 3.76 34.01
N GLY A 243 9.53 3.91 33.23
CA GLY A 243 8.16 3.60 33.65
C GLY A 243 7.47 4.66 34.52
N ILE A 244 8.16 5.75 34.87
CA ILE A 244 7.63 6.85 35.69
C ILE A 244 7.19 8.00 34.78
N TRP A 245 5.99 8.54 35.03
CA TRP A 245 5.46 9.70 34.31
C TRP A 245 5.78 11.01 35.04
N ASP A 246 6.28 11.98 34.30
CA ASP A 246 6.38 13.36 34.77
C ASP A 246 5.01 14.07 34.72
N GLY A 247 4.91 15.20 35.42
CA GLY A 247 3.79 16.12 35.28
C GLY A 247 3.72 16.77 33.90
N TRP A 248 2.52 17.22 33.50
CA TRP A 248 2.33 17.96 32.25
C TRP A 248 2.97 19.35 32.29
N ALA A 249 3.77 19.65 31.27
CA ALA A 249 4.32 20.97 30.99
C ALA A 249 3.57 21.62 29.82
N ARG A 250 3.24 22.91 29.97
CA ARG A 250 2.57 23.71 28.94
C ARG A 250 3.59 24.49 28.11
N PHE A 251 3.36 24.54 26.80
CA PHE A 251 4.04 25.48 25.92
C PHE A 251 3.33 26.83 25.93
N PHE A 252 4.10 27.88 26.18
CA PHE A 252 3.60 29.24 26.12
C PHE A 252 3.59 29.77 24.68
N ASN A 253 2.51 30.45 24.32
CA ASN A 253 2.31 31.18 23.07
C ASN A 253 1.58 32.51 23.34
N ASP A 254 1.48 33.36 22.33
CA ASP A 254 0.83 34.66 22.40
C ASP A 254 -0.66 34.61 22.79
N LYS A 255 -1.32 33.46 22.61
CA LYS A 255 -2.72 33.24 23.02
C LYS A 255 -2.88 32.80 24.47
N ASN A 256 -1.83 32.28 25.12
CA ASN A 256 -1.90 31.76 26.48
C ASN A 256 -0.88 32.41 27.45
N LEU A 257 -0.02 33.29 26.96
CA LEU A 257 0.93 34.08 27.72
C LEU A 257 0.78 35.56 27.35
N ASN A 258 0.38 36.37 28.32
CA ASN A 258 0.39 37.81 28.19
C ASN A 258 1.78 38.35 28.54
N VAL A 259 2.50 38.88 27.55
CA VAL A 259 3.85 39.44 27.71
C VAL A 259 3.91 40.96 27.58
N SER A 260 2.80 41.61 27.23
CA SER A 260 2.80 43.01 26.78
C SER A 260 1.66 43.86 27.33
N THR A 261 0.62 43.28 27.93
CA THR A 261 -0.52 44.02 28.47
C THR A 261 -0.59 43.87 29.98
N PHE A 262 -0.57 45.00 30.69
CA PHE A 262 -0.62 45.05 32.15
C PHE A 262 -1.92 45.74 32.58
N GLY A 263 -2.77 45.05 33.35
CA GLY A 263 -4.07 45.56 33.81
C GLY A 263 -5.22 44.56 33.61
N ASP A 264 -6.40 45.05 33.26
CA ASP A 264 -7.65 44.31 32.95
C ASP A 264 -8.44 43.75 34.15
N LEU A 265 -8.08 44.11 35.39
CA LEU A 265 -8.85 43.83 36.60
C LEU A 265 -8.88 45.07 37.49
N ILE A 266 -10.02 45.46 38.06
CA ILE A 266 -10.09 46.62 38.96
C ILE A 266 -9.16 46.48 40.18
N GLY A 267 -8.42 47.53 40.52
CA GLY A 267 -7.50 47.56 41.67
C GLY A 267 -6.23 46.73 41.50
N SER A 268 -6.02 46.12 40.33
CA SER A 268 -4.82 45.35 40.02
C SER A 268 -3.58 46.24 40.04
N LEU A 269 -2.53 45.73 40.66
CA LEU A 269 -1.21 46.35 40.62
C LEU A 269 -0.60 46.15 39.23
N VAL A 270 -0.21 47.25 38.60
CA VAL A 270 0.31 47.26 37.23
C VAL A 270 1.82 47.47 37.23
N PHE A 271 2.30 48.46 37.99
CA PHE A 271 3.70 48.83 38.08
C PHE A 271 4.09 49.23 39.51
N HIS A 272 5.34 48.95 39.88
CA HIS A 272 5.99 49.51 41.07
C HIS A 272 6.88 50.68 40.68
N GLY A 273 7.10 51.59 41.61
CA GLY A 273 7.91 52.76 41.36
C GLY A 273 8.28 53.55 42.60
N TYR A 274 8.75 54.76 42.36
CA TYR A 274 9.05 55.75 43.38
C TYR A 274 8.80 57.16 42.84
N ASN A 275 8.59 58.12 43.72
CA ASN A 275 8.48 59.53 43.37
C ASN A 275 9.85 60.09 43.00
N ALA A 276 10.07 60.42 41.73
CA ALA A 276 11.35 60.98 41.27
C ALA A 276 11.45 62.49 41.51
N SER A 277 10.30 63.17 41.61
CA SER A 277 10.20 64.59 41.95
C SER A 277 8.93 64.85 42.76
N VAL A 278 8.66 66.12 43.06
CA VAL A 278 7.41 66.55 43.75
C VAL A 278 6.15 66.45 42.88
N SER A 279 6.30 66.15 41.58
CA SER A 279 5.19 66.08 40.61
C SER A 279 5.23 64.91 39.63
N THR A 280 6.32 64.14 39.63
CA THR A 280 6.53 63.00 38.75
C THR A 280 6.91 61.76 39.54
N SER A 281 6.21 60.67 39.28
CA SER A 281 6.60 59.33 39.72
C SER A 281 7.19 58.55 38.56
N VAL A 282 8.16 57.70 38.88
CA VAL A 282 8.77 56.75 37.95
C VAL A 282 8.29 55.37 38.32
N VAL A 283 7.63 54.68 37.40
CA VAL A 283 7.18 53.30 37.58
C VAL A 283 7.80 52.38 36.52
N TYR A 284 8.01 51.12 36.82
CA TYR A 284 8.72 50.20 35.93
C TYR A 284 8.26 48.75 36.08
N GLN A 285 8.43 47.99 35.00
CA GLN A 285 8.12 46.56 34.94
C GLN A 285 9.14 45.83 34.07
N SER A 286 9.52 44.63 34.49
CA SER A 286 10.36 43.75 33.69
C SER A 286 9.57 43.19 32.51
N LEU A 287 10.15 43.22 31.32
CA LEU A 287 9.53 42.70 30.10
C LEU A 287 10.15 41.38 29.71
N ASN A 288 9.32 40.42 29.28
CA ASN A 288 9.80 39.18 28.67
C ASN A 288 9.83 39.31 27.14
N SER A 289 10.55 40.31 26.64
CA SER A 289 10.71 40.58 25.20
C SER A 289 12.19 40.66 24.82
N ARG A 290 12.48 40.22 23.59
CA ARG A 290 13.82 40.35 22.96
C ARG A 290 14.05 41.72 22.33
N PHE A 291 12.97 42.46 22.07
CA PHE A 291 13.00 43.79 21.47
C PHE A 291 12.66 44.85 22.51
N GLY A 292 13.25 46.04 22.36
CA GLY A 292 12.93 47.19 23.19
C GLY A 292 11.54 47.74 22.88
N PRO A 293 10.81 48.33 23.85
CA PRO A 293 9.54 48.99 23.58
C PRO A 293 9.66 50.12 22.55
N THR A 294 8.80 50.14 21.54
CA THR A 294 8.67 51.24 20.57
C THR A 294 7.63 52.27 20.99
N GLY A 295 6.74 51.91 21.91
CA GLY A 295 5.74 52.80 22.47
C GLY A 295 4.82 52.09 23.47
N ILE A 296 3.82 52.82 23.95
CA ILE A 296 2.77 52.30 24.80
C ILE A 296 1.40 52.75 24.33
N SER A 297 0.37 51.97 24.67
CA SER A 297 -1.02 52.33 24.52
C SER A 297 -1.70 52.19 25.87
N VAL A 298 -2.31 53.28 26.33
CA VAL A 298 -2.96 53.36 27.64
C VAL A 298 -4.48 53.46 27.42
N VAL A 299 -5.23 52.56 28.04
CA VAL A 299 -6.69 52.53 28.02
C VAL A 299 -7.20 52.61 29.45
N GLY A 300 -8.28 53.36 29.69
CA GLY A 300 -8.90 53.51 31.01
C GLY A 300 -8.19 54.51 31.91
N THR A 301 -8.38 54.36 33.22
CA THR A 301 -7.84 55.26 34.24
C THR A 301 -7.10 54.49 35.34
N PHE A 302 -6.15 55.16 35.96
CA PHE A 302 -5.27 54.58 36.97
C PHE A 302 -5.21 55.45 38.22
N SER A 303 -4.96 54.79 39.34
CA SER A 303 -4.65 55.42 40.61
C SER A 303 -3.17 55.23 40.93
N LEU A 304 -2.52 56.30 41.38
CA LEU A 304 -1.21 56.24 42.00
C LEU A 304 -1.40 56.10 43.51
N ILE A 305 -0.89 55.02 44.07
CA ILE A 305 -1.01 54.66 45.48
C ILE A 305 0.35 54.85 46.15
N GLY A 306 0.37 55.46 47.33
CA GLY A 306 1.58 55.64 48.13
C GLY A 306 1.89 54.43 49.02
N ALA A 307 3.05 54.47 49.67
CA ALA A 307 3.52 53.42 50.60
C ALA A 307 2.51 53.02 51.69
N SER A 308 1.69 53.97 52.13
CA SER A 308 0.66 53.76 53.17
C SER A 308 -0.62 53.11 52.65
N GLY A 309 -0.72 52.82 51.35
CA GLY A 309 -1.95 52.37 50.70
C GLY A 309 -2.94 53.51 50.38
N ALA A 310 -2.62 54.76 50.72
CA ALA A 310 -3.45 55.90 50.39
C ALA A 310 -3.37 56.22 48.89
N VAL A 311 -4.52 56.56 48.29
CA VAL A 311 -4.59 57.07 46.92
C VAL A 311 -3.97 58.47 46.90
N ILE A 312 -2.83 58.62 46.24
CA ILE A 312 -2.17 59.92 46.02
C ILE A 312 -2.92 60.70 44.95
N ARG A 313 -3.27 60.01 43.86
CA ARG A 313 -3.99 60.59 42.72
C ARG A 313 -4.81 59.51 42.03
N SER A 314 -6.05 59.83 41.68
CA SER A 314 -6.92 59.00 40.84
C SER A 314 -7.15 59.64 39.47
N GLY A 315 -7.74 58.90 38.54
CA GLY A 315 -8.10 59.40 37.22
C GLY A 315 -6.91 59.69 36.30
N ILE A 316 -5.78 59.01 36.50
CA ILE A 316 -4.58 59.13 35.65
C ILE A 316 -4.90 58.51 34.29
N THR A 317 -4.66 59.25 33.22
CA THR A 317 -5.03 58.86 31.84
C THR A 317 -3.79 58.65 30.95
N SER A 318 -4.01 58.37 29.67
CA SER A 318 -2.95 58.31 28.66
C SER A 318 -2.14 59.60 28.52
N ALA A 319 -2.70 60.76 28.87
CA ALA A 319 -1.98 62.04 28.81
C ALA A 319 -0.95 62.19 29.94
N ASP A 320 -1.14 61.47 31.05
CA ASP A 320 -0.31 61.57 32.25
C ASP A 320 0.84 60.56 32.25
N ILE A 321 0.73 59.49 31.45
CA ILE A 321 1.64 58.35 31.43
C ILE A 321 2.50 58.41 30.17
N VAL A 322 3.80 58.60 30.35
CA VAL A 322 4.77 58.75 29.26
C VAL A 322 5.85 57.70 29.36
N MET A 323 6.16 57.02 28.25
CA MET A 323 7.28 56.09 28.21
C MET A 323 8.61 56.83 28.36
N ALA A 324 9.43 56.40 29.30
CA ALA A 324 10.75 56.99 29.52
C ALA A 324 11.74 56.50 28.45
N VAL A 325 12.66 57.38 28.04
CA VAL A 325 13.71 57.06 27.05
C VAL A 325 14.69 55.98 27.52
N GLN A 326 14.74 55.71 28.83
CA GLN A 326 15.53 54.62 29.39
C GLN A 326 14.80 53.26 29.37
N SER A 327 13.60 53.19 28.79
CA SER A 327 12.97 51.91 28.46
C SER A 327 13.84 51.18 27.43
N GLY A 328 14.00 49.88 27.58
CA GLY A 328 14.91 49.10 26.75
C GLY A 328 14.61 47.63 26.79
N ASN A 329 15.54 46.83 26.26
CA ASN A 329 15.40 45.38 26.25
C ASN A 329 15.17 44.87 27.68
N ARG A 330 14.04 44.19 27.91
CA ARG A 330 13.61 43.63 29.20
C ARG A 330 13.15 44.61 30.29
N LEU A 331 13.04 45.90 30.00
CA LEU A 331 12.56 46.88 30.98
C LEU A 331 11.66 47.94 30.35
N LEU A 332 10.43 48.05 30.86
CA LEU A 332 9.59 49.22 30.63
C LEU A 332 9.74 50.18 31.80
N LYS A 333 9.98 51.45 31.51
CA LYS A 333 9.99 52.54 32.49
C LYS A 333 9.04 53.63 32.04
N LEU A 334 8.15 54.06 32.93
CA LEU A 334 7.13 55.07 32.66
C LEU A 334 7.28 56.23 33.64
N PHE A 335 7.02 57.45 33.15
CA PHE A 335 6.75 58.62 33.97
C PHE A 335 5.26 58.77 34.14
N VAL A 336 4.83 58.97 35.39
CA VAL A 336 3.47 59.38 35.75
C VAL A 336 3.55 60.84 36.19
N ASN A 337 3.11 61.74 35.34
CA ASN A 337 3.22 63.19 35.52
C ASN A 337 1.90 63.79 36.02
N GLY A 338 1.97 65.01 36.56
CA GLY A 338 0.78 65.81 36.90
C GLY A 338 0.23 65.56 38.31
N SER A 339 0.93 64.78 39.13
CA SER A 339 0.67 64.72 40.57
C SER A 339 1.21 65.96 41.27
N THR A 340 0.72 66.26 42.47
CA THR A 340 1.19 67.39 43.29
C THR A 340 1.52 66.92 44.70
N GLY A 341 2.48 67.58 45.34
CA GLY A 341 2.83 67.31 46.74
C GLY A 341 3.48 65.95 46.98
N LEU A 342 4.12 65.35 45.97
CA LEU A 342 4.83 64.08 46.14
C LEU A 342 6.08 64.26 47.02
N THR A 343 6.31 63.33 47.95
CA THR A 343 7.58 63.23 48.67
C THR A 343 8.56 62.41 47.84
N VAL A 344 9.71 63.01 47.52
CA VAL A 344 10.75 62.37 46.68
C VAL A 344 11.28 61.10 47.35
N ASN A 345 11.53 60.06 46.55
CA ASN A 345 11.98 58.72 46.93
C ASN A 345 10.96 57.87 47.71
N GLU A 346 9.74 58.34 47.94
CA GLU A 346 8.68 57.48 48.47
C GLU A 346 8.26 56.44 47.43
N PRO A 347 8.06 55.17 47.83
CA PRO A 347 7.60 54.13 46.93
C PRO A 347 6.14 54.35 46.57
N VAL A 348 5.82 53.99 45.33
CA VAL A 348 4.47 54.11 44.79
C VAL A 348 4.10 52.91 43.94
N GLU A 349 2.79 52.72 43.79
CA GLU A 349 2.19 51.72 42.94
C GLU A 349 1.23 52.38 41.95
N LEU A 350 1.28 51.95 40.68
CA LEU A 350 0.25 52.29 39.71
C LEU A 350 -0.77 51.15 39.66
N ARG A 351 -2.03 51.47 39.93
CA ARG A 351 -3.14 50.50 39.96
C ARG A 351 -4.26 50.88 39.00
N THR A 352 -4.93 49.89 38.43
CA THR A 352 -6.11 50.08 37.57
C THR A 352 -7.34 50.55 38.35
N GLU A 353 -8.15 51.42 37.77
CA GLU A 353 -9.43 51.86 38.39
C GLU A 353 -10.66 51.16 37.80
N SER A 354 -10.51 50.45 36.69
CA SER A 354 -11.61 49.71 36.05
C SER A 354 -11.12 48.44 35.37
N ASN A 355 -12.05 47.53 35.06
CA ASN A 355 -11.77 46.30 34.32
C ASN A 355 -11.37 46.54 32.85
N ALA A 356 -11.48 47.78 32.36
CA ALA A 356 -11.00 48.16 31.03
C ALA A 356 -9.63 48.84 31.07
N SER A 357 -9.09 49.10 32.26
CA SER A 357 -7.84 49.85 32.43
C SER A 357 -6.64 48.94 32.18
N ARG A 358 -5.82 49.30 31.20
CA ARG A 358 -4.62 48.54 30.82
C ARG A 358 -3.58 49.40 30.11
N ILE A 359 -2.34 48.99 30.26
CA ILE A 359 -1.19 49.53 29.53
C ILE A 359 -0.63 48.41 28.65
N THR A 360 -0.68 48.62 27.34
CA THR A 360 -0.10 47.71 26.35
C THR A 360 1.23 48.27 25.86
N VAL A 361 2.25 47.42 25.86
CA VAL A 361 3.59 47.73 25.35
C VAL A 361 3.67 47.30 23.89
N ASN A 362 4.10 48.24 23.05
CA ASN A 362 4.33 48.00 21.64
C ASN A 362 5.81 47.66 21.45
N PHE A 363 6.11 46.62 20.66
CA PHE A 363 7.47 46.12 20.40
C PHE A 363 7.86 46.29 18.94
#